data_AF-A0AAV4IS94-F1
#
_entry.id   AF-A0AAV4IS94-F1
#
_cell.length_a   1.000
_cell.length_b   1.000
_cell.length_c   1.000
_cell.angle_alpha   90.00
_cell.angle_beta   90.00
_cell.angle_gamma   90.00
#
_symmetry.space_group_name_H-M   'P 1'
#
loop_
_entity.id
_entity.type
_entity.pdbx_description
1 polymer ?
#
loop_
_entity_poly.entity_id
_entity_poly.type
_entity_poly.pdbx_seq_one_letter_code
_entity_poly.pdbx_strand_id
1 'polypeptide(L)'
;MKIREIALKLEIPKSRVHDTLGYEKRQSATSRLIKHPSSPVTKKFKVQKSAAKVVATVSWDAKGVVLLDILPQGQCTNAAQYCNTLERNRDAIRRKSPELLRRGVVPQHDNATPHSANLIQQW
;
A
#
# COMPACT_ATOMS: atom_id res chain seq x y z
N MET A 1 -12.36 6.40 9.62
CA MET A 1 -11.39 7.43 9.21
C MET A 1 -11.28 7.41 7.69
N LYS A 2 -11.47 8.54 7.00
CA LYS A 2 -11.41 8.60 5.54
C LYS A 2 -9.98 8.90 5.08
N ILE A 3 -9.49 8.31 3.98
CA ILE A 3 -8.10 8.48 3.47
C ILE A 3 -7.71 9.96 3.37
N ARG A 4 -8.62 10.81 2.90
CA ARG A 4 -8.45 12.27 2.84
C ARG A 4 -8.18 12.96 4.18
N GLU A 5 -8.74 12.46 5.29
CA GLU A 5 -8.53 13.02 6.63
C GLU A 5 -7.12 12.70 7.11
N ILE A 6 -6.61 11.50 6.78
CA ILE A 6 -5.24 11.10 7.07
C ILE A 6 -4.28 11.95 6.25
N ALA A 7 -4.52 12.08 4.94
CA ALA A 7 -3.67 12.88 4.07
C ALA A 7 -3.57 14.35 4.52
N LEU A 8 -4.67 14.93 5.01
CA LEU A 8 -4.69 16.27 5.60
C LEU A 8 -3.85 16.35 6.88
N LYS A 9 -3.95 15.37 7.78
CA LYS A 9 -3.15 15.31 9.01
C LYS A 9 -1.65 15.14 8.77
N LEU A 10 -1.28 14.67 7.58
CA LEU A 10 0.10 14.42 7.17
C LEU A 10 0.64 15.49 6.22
N GLU A 11 -0.09 16.59 6.06
CA GLU A 11 0.26 17.70 5.17
C GLU A 11 0.54 17.26 3.72
N ILE A 12 -0.04 16.13 3.30
CA ILE A 12 0.12 15.62 1.94
C ILE A 12 -0.76 16.48 1.02
N PRO A 13 -0.20 17.08 -0.04
CA PRO A 13 -0.98 17.91 -0.97
C PRO A 13 -2.13 17.10 -1.56
N LYS A 14 -3.34 17.66 -1.57
CA LYS A 14 -4.54 17.01 -2.15
C LYS A 14 -4.33 16.56 -3.61
N SER A 15 -3.51 17.29 -4.38
CA SER A 15 -3.11 16.93 -5.75
C SER A 15 -2.32 15.63 -5.86
N ARG A 16 -1.76 15.15 -4.75
CA ARG A 16 -0.95 13.93 -4.63
C ARG A 16 -1.74 12.77 -4.00
N VAL A 17 -2.99 13.02 -3.60
CA VAL A 17 -3.92 12.02 -3.06
C VAL A 17 -4.87 11.61 -4.18
N HIS A 18 -4.63 10.45 -4.77
CA HIS A 18 -5.57 9.85 -5.71
C HIS A 18 -6.53 8.93 -4.95
N ASP A 19 -7.82 9.26 -4.92
CA ASP A 19 -8.90 8.38 -4.44
C ASP A 19 -9.11 7.26 -5.47
N THR A 20 -8.12 6.39 -5.65
CA THR A 20 -8.26 5.17 -6.44
C THR A 20 -8.05 4.00 -5.51
N LEU A 21 -9.13 3.29 -5.17
CA LEU A 21 -9.09 1.86 -4.85
C LEU A 21 -8.19 1.23 -5.93
N GLY A 22 -6.99 0.82 -5.52
CA GLY A 22 -5.87 0.60 -6.43
C GLY A 22 -6.16 -0.53 -7.41
N TYR A 23 -6.68 -0.19 -8.58
CA TYR A 23 -6.51 -1.02 -9.76
C TYR A 23 -5.11 -0.73 -10.29
N GLU A 24 -4.13 -1.48 -9.77
CA GLU A 24 -2.79 -1.50 -10.34
C GLU A 24 -2.91 -2.07 -11.76
N LYS A 25 -2.86 -1.21 -12.78
CA LYS A 25 -2.71 -1.68 -14.16
C LYS A 25 -1.38 -2.42 -14.23
N ARG A 26 -1.45 -3.76 -14.24
CA ARG A 26 -0.35 -4.62 -14.71
C ARG A 26 0.26 -3.95 -15.93
N GLN A 27 1.57 -3.67 -15.91
CA GLN A 27 2.30 -3.56 -17.16
C GLN A 27 2.07 -4.90 -17.83
N SER A 28 1.25 -4.91 -18.88
CA SER A 28 1.01 -6.09 -19.66
C SER A 28 2.36 -6.50 -20.25
N ALA A 29 2.98 -7.51 -19.63
CA ALA A 29 3.96 -8.34 -20.28
C ALA A 29 3.31 -8.73 -21.61
N THR A 30 3.89 -8.23 -22.68
CA THR A 30 3.38 -8.34 -24.04
C THR A 30 2.85 -9.74 -24.29
N SER A 31 1.54 -9.86 -24.53
CA SER A 31 1.02 -11.06 -25.17
C SER A 31 1.80 -11.23 -26.48
N ARG A 32 2.37 -12.41 -26.69
CA ARG A 32 2.96 -12.79 -27.98
C ARG A 32 1.83 -12.88 -29.00
N LEU A 33 1.44 -11.75 -29.56
CA LEU A 33 0.63 -11.72 -30.75
C LEU A 33 1.58 -11.99 -31.92
N ILE A 34 1.44 -13.14 -32.58
CA ILE A 34 2.04 -13.35 -33.90
C ILE A 34 1.36 -12.35 -34.83
N LYS A 35 2.12 -11.38 -35.35
CA LYS A 35 1.59 -10.32 -36.20
C LYS A 35 1.77 -10.70 -37.67
N HIS A 36 0.71 -10.57 -38.47
CA HIS A 36 0.81 -10.64 -39.92
C HIS A 36 1.50 -9.38 -40.50
N PRO A 37 2.18 -9.46 -41.66
CA PRO A 37 2.92 -8.34 -42.25
C PRO A 37 2.06 -7.10 -42.56
N SER A 38 0.75 -7.27 -42.74
CA SER A 38 -0.22 -6.22 -43.03
C SER A 38 -0.88 -5.60 -41.79
N SER A 39 -0.44 -5.96 -40.58
CA SER A 39 -1.09 -5.50 -39.35
C SER A 39 -0.71 -4.04 -39.02
N PRO A 40 -1.70 -3.16 -38.73
CA PRO A 40 -1.42 -1.78 -38.35
C PRO A 40 -0.54 -1.71 -37.10
N VAL A 41 0.50 -0.88 -37.14
CA VAL A 41 1.42 -0.69 -36.00
C VAL A 41 0.63 -0.11 -34.83
N THR A 42 0.43 -0.93 -33.79
CA THR A 42 -0.14 -0.46 -32.54
C THR A 42 0.80 0.56 -31.88
N LYS A 43 0.53 1.86 -32.07
CA LYS A 43 1.15 2.92 -31.27
C LYS A 43 0.67 2.75 -29.83
N LYS A 44 1.53 2.16 -28.99
CA LYS A 44 1.28 2.12 -27.55
C LYS A 44 1.19 3.57 -27.05
N PHE A 45 0.06 3.94 -26.45
CA PHE A 45 -0.02 5.17 -25.67
C PHE A 45 1.09 5.10 -24.61
N LYS A 46 2.11 5.94 -24.73
CA LYS A 46 3.20 6.00 -23.74
C LYS A 46 2.56 6.45 -22.43
N VAL A 47 2.41 5.53 -21.49
CA VAL A 47 2.09 5.88 -20.11
C VAL A 47 3.29 6.67 -19.59
N GLN A 48 3.15 8.00 -19.51
CA GLN A 48 4.12 8.83 -18.81
C GLN A 48 4.29 8.26 -17.39
N LYS A 49 5.54 8.04 -16.95
CA LYS A 49 5.81 7.63 -15.57
C LYS A 49 5.23 8.73 -14.67
N SER A 50 4.15 8.42 -13.96
CA SER A 50 3.57 9.35 -13.00
C SER A 50 4.63 9.75 -11.99
N ALA A 51 4.73 11.04 -11.70
CA ALA A 51 5.68 11.60 -10.74
C ALA A 51 5.71 10.78 -9.43
N ALA A 52 6.92 10.42 -8.99
CA ALA A 52 7.29 10.16 -7.61
C ALA A 52 6.18 9.64 -6.67
N LYS A 53 5.67 8.42 -6.92
CA LYS A 53 4.73 7.77 -6.01
C LYS A 53 5.46 7.30 -4.75
N VAL A 54 4.85 7.58 -3.61
CA VAL A 54 5.25 7.09 -2.29
C VAL A 54 4.14 6.19 -1.76
N VAL A 55 4.50 5.16 -1.00
CA VAL A 55 3.55 4.25 -0.36
C VAL A 55 3.55 4.58 1.13
N ALA A 56 2.37 4.76 1.71
CA ALA A 56 2.21 4.98 3.14
C ALA A 56 1.32 3.89 3.73
N THR A 57 1.78 3.27 4.81
CA THR A 57 1.02 2.33 5.62
C THR A 57 0.55 3.03 6.88
N VAL A 58 -0.73 2.93 7.18
CA VAL A 58 -1.34 3.60 8.33
C VAL A 58 -2.06 2.54 9.15
N SER A 59 -1.82 2.50 10.45
CA SER A 59 -2.59 1.70 11.40
C SER A 59 -3.32 2.61 12.39
N TRP A 60 -4.50 2.19 12.82
CA TRP A 60 -5.33 2.96 13.74
C TRP A 60 -6.25 2.04 14.54
N ASP A 61 -6.72 2.56 15.67
CA ASP A 61 -7.74 1.95 16.51
C ASP A 61 -8.94 2.92 16.68
N ALA A 62 -9.85 2.60 17.60
CA ALA A 62 -11.00 3.45 17.91
C ALA A 62 -10.62 4.80 18.53
N LYS A 63 -9.41 4.93 19.10
CA LYS A 63 -8.91 6.15 19.74
C LYS A 63 -8.13 7.02 18.76
N GLY A 64 -7.51 6.45 17.73
CA GLY A 64 -6.85 7.19 16.67
C GLY A 64 -5.75 6.44 15.95
N VAL A 65 -4.85 7.20 15.29
CA VAL A 65 -3.74 6.66 14.50
C VAL A 65 -2.62 6.17 15.40
N VAL A 66 -2.26 4.90 15.24
CA VAL A 66 -1.23 4.22 16.03
C VAL A 66 0.13 4.34 15.33
N LEU A 67 0.21 3.95 14.05
CA LEU A 67 1.42 4.04 13.23
C LEU A 67 1.14 4.72 11.90
N LEU A 68 2.11 5.51 11.46
CA LEU A 68 2.29 5.92 10.07
C LEU A 68 3.71 5.52 9.66
N ASP A 69 3.81 4.71 8.62
CA ASP A 69 5.07 4.29 8.01
C ASP A 69 5.06 4.69 6.54
N ILE A 70 5.99 5.57 6.14
CA ILE A 70 6.09 6.05 4.75
C ILE A 70 7.32 5.41 4.12
N LEU A 71 7.10 4.61 3.09
CA LEU A 71 8.19 4.01 2.32
C LEU A 71 8.86 5.06 1.44
N PRO A 72 10.19 4.97 1.26
CA PRO A 72 10.91 5.82 0.33
C PRO A 72 10.32 5.73 -1.08
N GLN A 73 10.45 6.81 -1.84
CA GLN A 73 9.94 6.89 -3.20
C GLN A 73 10.48 5.75 -4.08
N GLY A 74 9.59 5.10 -4.83
CA GLY A 74 9.94 4.00 -5.74
C GLY A 74 10.06 2.63 -5.07
N GLN A 75 9.84 2.54 -3.75
CA GLN A 75 9.69 1.25 -3.06
C GLN A 75 8.23 0.79 -3.09
N CYS A 76 8.03 -0.53 -3.09
CA CYS A 76 6.72 -1.17 -2.98
C CYS A 76 6.65 -2.00 -1.69
N THR A 77 5.46 -2.12 -1.11
CA THR A 77 5.19 -3.01 0.01
C THR A 77 5.30 -4.47 -0.46
N ASN A 78 6.44 -5.10 -0.21
CA ASN A 78 6.59 -6.55 -0.32
C ASN A 78 6.35 -7.21 1.05
N ALA A 79 6.28 -8.55 1.09
CA ALA A 79 5.97 -9.28 2.32
C ALA A 79 6.97 -8.99 3.46
N ALA A 80 8.28 -8.91 3.17
CA ALA A 80 9.30 -8.62 4.18
C ALA A 80 9.18 -7.19 4.74
N GLN A 81 8.92 -6.20 3.87
CA GLN A 81 8.67 -4.83 4.29
C GLN A 81 7.40 -4.75 5.15
N TYR A 82 6.35 -5.50 4.79
CA TYR A 82 5.13 -5.54 5.58
C TYR A 82 5.36 -6.16 6.96
N CYS A 83 6.15 -7.23 7.08
CA CYS A 83 6.54 -7.79 8.39
C CYS A 83 7.25 -6.76 9.27
N ASN A 84 8.20 -6.00 8.72
CA ASN A 84 8.88 -4.93 9.46
C ASN A 84 7.88 -3.86 9.94
N THR A 85 6.89 -3.52 9.10
CA THR A 85 5.83 -2.58 9.50
C THR A 85 4.93 -3.17 10.59
N LEU A 86 4.63 -4.48 10.57
CA LEU A 86 3.89 -5.15 11.65
C LEU A 86 4.64 -5.15 12.98
N GLU A 87 5.96 -5.38 12.96
CA GLU A 87 6.82 -5.26 14.14
C GLU A 87 6.76 -3.85 14.75
N ARG A 88 6.97 -2.83 13.90
CA ARG A 88 6.84 -1.42 14.29
C ARG A 88 5.44 -1.10 14.81
N ASN A 89 4.41 -1.69 14.23
CA ASN A 89 3.03 -1.51 14.64
C ASN A 89 2.80 -2.10 16.03
N ARG A 90 3.31 -3.30 16.31
CA ARG A 90 3.23 -3.90 17.66
C ARG A 90 3.91 -3.04 18.72
N ASP A 91 5.07 -2.47 18.40
CA ASP A 91 5.76 -1.53 19.29
C ASP A 91 5.02 -0.20 19.46
N ALA A 92 4.35 0.28 18.41
CA ALA A 92 3.52 1.48 18.47
C ALA A 92 2.26 1.25 19.32
N ILE A 93 1.60 0.09 19.18
CA ILE A 93 0.47 -0.31 20.03
C ILE A 93 0.92 -0.40 21.49
N ARG A 94 2.08 -1.02 21.78
CA ARG A 94 2.61 -1.11 23.15
C ARG A 94 2.78 0.27 23.81
N ARG A 95 3.17 1.29 23.04
CA ARG A 95 3.40 2.64 23.54
C ARG A 95 2.12 3.49 23.63
N LYS A 96 1.27 3.45 22.60
CA LYS A 96 0.13 4.35 22.45
C LYS A 96 -1.19 3.79 22.96
N SER A 97 -1.35 2.48 22.88
CA SER A 97 -2.60 1.78 23.23
C SER A 97 -2.29 0.45 23.95
N PRO A 98 -1.57 0.46 25.10
CA PRO A 98 -1.17 -0.76 25.80
C PRO A 98 -2.35 -1.64 26.23
N GLU A 99 -3.54 -1.06 26.42
CA GLU A 99 -4.77 -1.80 26.72
C GLU A 99 -5.20 -2.76 25.62
N LEU A 100 -4.88 -2.47 24.36
CA LEU A 100 -5.20 -3.34 23.23
C LEU A 100 -4.43 -4.66 23.30
N LEU A 101 -3.16 -4.63 23.73
CA LEU A 101 -2.36 -5.84 23.90
C LEU A 101 -2.92 -6.75 25.01
N ARG A 102 -3.50 -6.16 26.06
CA ARG A 102 -4.10 -6.94 27.16
C ARG A 102 -5.39 -7.64 26.75
N ARG A 103 -6.15 -7.05 25.83
CA ARG A 103 -7.44 -7.58 25.35
C ARG A 103 -7.29 -8.54 24.16
N GLY A 104 -6.10 -8.60 23.56
CA GLY A 104 -5.86 -9.25 22.28
C GLY A 104 -6.18 -8.29 21.12
N VAL A 105 -5.28 -8.26 20.13
CA VAL A 105 -5.42 -7.45 18.92
C VAL A 105 -5.70 -8.38 17.77
N VAL A 106 -6.79 -8.13 17.04
CA VAL A 106 -7.05 -8.78 15.75
C VAL A 106 -6.77 -7.75 14.66
N PRO A 107 -5.68 -7.89 13.89
CA PRO A 107 -5.40 -6.98 12.80
C PRO A 107 -6.44 -7.14 11.69
N GLN A 108 -6.99 -6.03 11.21
CA GLN A 108 -7.85 -5.99 10.03
C GLN A 108 -7.08 -5.35 8.88
N HIS A 109 -6.85 -6.12 7.81
CA HIS A 109 -6.23 -5.66 6.58
C HIS A 109 -6.88 -6.34 5.36
N ASP A 110 -6.60 -5.85 4.16
CA ASP A 110 -7.08 -6.47 2.93
C ASP A 110 -6.28 -7.73 2.56
N ASN A 111 -6.77 -8.47 1.56
CA ASN A 111 -6.17 -9.71 1.07
C ASN A 111 -5.13 -9.45 -0.04
N ALA A 112 -4.37 -8.34 0.05
CA ALA A 112 -3.32 -8.05 -0.92
C ALA A 112 -2.23 -9.13 -0.87
N THR A 113 -1.62 -9.47 -2.01
CA THR A 113 -0.62 -10.55 -2.10
C THR A 113 0.49 -10.46 -1.03
N PRO A 114 1.05 -9.27 -0.71
CA PRO A 114 2.02 -9.15 0.37
C PRO A 114 1.44 -9.51 1.73
N HIS A 115 0.16 -9.25 2.01
CA HIS A 115 -0.50 -9.45 3.30
C HIS A 115 -0.94 -10.91 3.53
N SER A 116 -1.17 -11.66 2.46
CA SER A 116 -1.60 -13.06 2.52
C SER A 116 -0.43 -14.05 2.53
N ALA A 117 0.82 -13.58 2.46
CA ALA A 117 1.99 -14.43 2.47
C ALA A 117 2.09 -15.24 3.78
N ASN A 118 2.59 -16.48 3.70
CA ASN A 118 2.71 -17.38 4.86
C ASN A 118 3.48 -16.77 6.04
N LEU A 119 4.45 -15.89 5.74
CA LEU A 119 5.25 -15.19 6.75
C LEU A 119 4.40 -14.28 7.65
N ILE A 120 3.21 -13.87 7.20
CA ILE A 120 2.31 -12.95 7.89
C ILE A 120 1.15 -13.67 8.57
N GLN A 121 0.83 -14.91 8.17
CA GLN A 121 -0.22 -15.72 8.80
C GLN A 121 0.06 -16.05 10.29
N GLN A 122 1.26 -15.73 10.78
CA GLN A 122 1.71 -15.97 12.16
C GLN A 122 1.73 -14.68 13.02
N TRP A 123 1.29 -13.54 12.46
CA TRP A 123 1.25 -12.24 13.09
C TRP A 123 -0.16 -11.84 13.51
#